data_AF-A0A1I6I0H9-F1
#
_entry.id   AF-A0A1I6I0H9-F1
#
_cell.length_a   1.000
_cell.length_b   1.000
_cell.length_c   1.000
_cell.angle_alpha   90.00
_cell.angle_beta   90.00
_cell.angle_gamma   90.00
#
_symmetry.space_group_name_H-M   'P 1'
#
loop_
_entity.id
_entity.type
_entity.pdbx_description
1 polymer ?
#
loop_
_entity_poly.entity_id
_entity_poly.type
_entity_poly.pdbx_seq_one_letter_code
_entity_poly.pdbx_strand_id
1 'polypeptide(L)'
;MTDDAFSDGDREEPTVSCERCGREWNLDRELDDLDPGGHAVEQFALDHERHTGHYPDDVTPWTARCRRCPDGERFLAERPARRWAETHARHTRHPVRLEAPTGAEDLVSADGEVDGS
;
A
#
# COMPACT_ATOMS: atom_id res chain seq x y z
N MET A 1 -34.41 33.25 3.52
CA MET A 1 -33.01 33.41 3.95
C MET A 1 -32.26 32.21 3.41
N THR A 2 -31.14 32.46 2.74
CA THR A 2 -30.50 31.51 1.83
C THR A 2 -29.74 30.43 2.60
N ASP A 3 -29.91 29.21 2.11
CA ASP A 3 -28.93 28.12 1.99
C ASP A 3 -27.90 27.93 3.11
N ASP A 4 -28.09 26.85 3.86
CA ASP A 4 -27.12 26.25 4.76
C ASP A 4 -25.99 25.67 3.92
N ALA A 5 -25.05 26.53 3.52
CA ALA A 5 -23.84 26.13 2.82
C ALA A 5 -22.92 25.43 3.83
N PHE A 6 -23.00 24.10 3.86
CA PHE A 6 -21.96 23.24 4.44
C PHE A 6 -20.62 23.73 3.89
N SER A 7 -19.80 24.33 4.76
CA SER A 7 -18.43 24.71 4.40
C SER A 7 -17.64 23.42 4.24
N ASP A 8 -17.60 22.93 3.00
CA ASP A 8 -16.64 21.93 2.51
C ASP A 8 -15.26 22.61 2.50
N GLY A 9 -14.60 22.58 3.65
CA GLY A 9 -13.37 23.33 3.83
C GLY A 9 -12.59 22.74 4.98
N ASP A 10 -12.00 21.56 4.73
CA ASP A 10 -10.84 20.95 5.43
C ASP A 10 -10.69 19.44 5.09
N ARG A 11 -11.20 18.96 3.95
CA ARG A 11 -10.85 17.62 3.48
C ARG A 11 -9.52 17.73 2.73
N GLU A 12 -8.41 17.45 3.41
CA GLU A 12 -7.09 17.38 2.79
C GLU A 12 -7.13 16.36 1.63
N GLU A 13 -7.18 16.87 0.40
CA GLU A 13 -7.30 16.05 -0.81
C GLU A 13 -6.00 15.26 -1.02
N PRO A 14 -6.07 13.92 -1.18
CA PRO A 14 -4.87 13.14 -1.43
C PRO A 14 -4.30 13.51 -2.80
N THR A 15 -3.12 14.13 -2.77
CA THR A 15 -2.34 14.45 -3.97
C THR A 15 -1.26 13.39 -4.15
N VAL A 16 -1.04 12.96 -5.40
CA VAL A 16 -0.02 11.96 -5.75
C VAL A 16 0.92 12.55 -6.78
N SER A 17 2.23 12.46 -6.52
CA SER A 17 3.28 12.96 -7.40
C SER A 17 4.10 11.83 -8.03
N CYS A 18 4.54 12.01 -9.27
CA CYS A 18 5.47 11.11 -9.95
C CYS A 18 6.51 11.90 -10.76
N GLU A 19 7.69 12.11 -10.18
CA GLU A 19 8.88 12.73 -10.76
C GLU A 19 9.34 12.01 -12.03
N ARG A 20 9.23 10.67 -12.04
CA ARG A 20 9.59 9.84 -13.21
C ARG A 20 8.69 10.13 -14.42
N CYS A 21 7.44 10.47 -14.16
CA CYS A 21 6.46 10.85 -15.18
C CYS A 21 6.35 12.37 -15.37
N GLY A 22 7.01 13.16 -14.51
CA GLY A 22 6.97 14.63 -14.47
C GLY A 22 5.56 15.20 -14.24
N ARG A 23 4.72 14.52 -13.48
CA ARG A 23 3.30 14.87 -13.31
C ARG A 23 2.84 14.69 -11.86
N GLU A 24 1.84 15.48 -11.50
CA GLU A 24 1.15 15.45 -10.22
C GLU A 24 -0.35 15.38 -10.48
N TRP A 25 -1.06 14.62 -9.67
CA TRP A 25 -2.50 14.42 -9.76
C TRP A 25 -3.15 14.72 -8.43
N ASN A 26 -4.16 15.59 -8.44
CA ASN A 26 -5.08 15.76 -7.33
C ASN A 26 -6.24 14.77 -7.53
N LEU A 27 -6.55 13.97 -6.50
CA LEU A 27 -7.55 12.91 -6.60
C LEU A 27 -8.95 13.38 -6.14
N ASP A 28 -9.35 14.60 -6.52
CA ASP A 28 -10.58 15.29 -6.12
C ASP A 28 -11.88 14.56 -6.49
N ARG A 29 -11.87 13.81 -7.60
CA ARG A 29 -13.11 13.44 -8.33
C ARG A 29 -13.56 11.99 -8.26
N GLU A 30 -12.86 11.13 -7.52
CA GLU A 30 -13.22 9.70 -7.38
C GLU A 30 -13.72 9.37 -5.95
N LEU A 31 -14.03 10.38 -5.14
CA LEU A 31 -14.41 10.24 -3.73
C LEU A 31 -15.92 10.38 -3.45
N ASP A 32 -16.77 10.57 -4.46
CA ASP A 32 -18.22 10.72 -4.28
C ASP A 32 -18.96 9.38 -4.10
N ASP A 33 -18.37 8.26 -4.55
CA ASP A 33 -18.97 6.91 -4.49
C ASP A 33 -18.18 5.89 -3.64
N LEU A 34 -17.06 6.31 -3.04
CA LEU A 34 -16.20 5.44 -2.22
C LEU A 34 -16.15 5.93 -0.78
N ASP A 35 -16.51 5.02 0.14
CA ASP A 35 -16.49 5.17 1.60
C ASP A 35 -15.29 6.03 2.08
N PRO A 36 -15.46 6.92 3.09
CA PRO A 36 -14.40 7.76 3.61
C PRO A 36 -13.26 6.91 4.20
N GLY A 37 -12.29 6.53 3.36
CA GLY A 37 -11.20 5.65 3.75
C GLY A 37 -10.28 5.29 2.60
N GLY A 38 -9.30 6.15 2.32
CA GLY A 38 -7.92 5.76 1.95
C GLY A 38 -7.62 4.97 0.66
N HIS A 39 -8.61 4.46 -0.09
CA HIS A 39 -8.34 3.55 -1.20
C HIS A 39 -8.06 4.24 -2.56
N ALA A 40 -8.27 5.56 -2.69
CA ALA A 40 -8.04 6.28 -3.94
C ALA A 40 -6.54 6.29 -4.33
N VAL A 41 -5.66 6.58 -3.38
CA VAL A 41 -4.19 6.52 -3.58
C VAL A 41 -3.75 5.08 -3.87
N GLU A 42 -4.37 4.10 -3.20
CA GLU A 42 -4.07 2.68 -3.40
C GLU A 42 -4.39 2.23 -4.83
N GLN A 43 -5.60 2.51 -5.30
CA GLN A 43 -6.06 2.17 -6.65
C GLN A 43 -5.23 2.89 -7.72
N PHE A 44 -4.96 4.18 -7.54
CA PHE A 44 -4.12 4.95 -8.46
C PHE A 44 -2.71 4.35 -8.54
N ALA A 45 -2.11 4.00 -7.39
CA ALA A 45 -0.77 3.42 -7.35
C ALA A 45 -0.70 2.05 -8.06
N LEU A 46 -1.71 1.19 -7.90
CA LEU A 46 -1.79 -0.08 -8.62
C LEU A 46 -1.95 0.14 -10.12
N ASP A 47 -2.84 1.04 -10.53
CA ASP A 47 -3.07 1.31 -11.95
C ASP A 47 -1.84 1.94 -12.61
N HIS A 48 -1.22 2.92 -11.95
CA HIS A 48 0.00 3.57 -12.41
C HIS A 48 1.16 2.58 -12.53
N GLU A 49 1.34 1.67 -11.57
CA GLU A 49 2.36 0.62 -11.67
C GLU A 49 2.09 -0.34 -12.83
N ARG A 50 0.84 -0.73 -13.05
CA ARG A 50 0.46 -1.60 -14.18
C ARG A 50 0.69 -0.95 -15.55
N HIS A 51 0.49 0.37 -15.65
CA HIS A 51 0.67 1.10 -16.90
C HIS A 51 2.10 1.59 -17.13
N THR A 52 2.85 1.91 -16.07
CA THR A 52 4.16 2.58 -16.17
C THR A 52 5.34 1.76 -15.63
N GLY A 53 5.07 0.64 -14.96
CA GLY A 53 6.06 -0.26 -14.37
C GLY A 53 6.73 0.27 -13.10
N HIS A 54 6.23 1.35 -12.50
CA HIS A 54 6.74 1.91 -11.24
C HIS A 54 5.61 2.50 -10.39
N TYR A 55 5.83 2.61 -9.08
CA TYR A 55 4.92 3.33 -8.18
C TYR A 55 5.20 4.83 -8.21
N PRO A 56 4.20 5.68 -7.87
CA PRO A 56 4.39 7.10 -7.58
C PRO A 56 5.34 7.34 -6.40
N ASP A 57 5.92 8.54 -6.28
CA ASP A 57 7.01 8.79 -5.31
C ASP A 57 6.54 8.70 -3.86
N ASP A 58 5.32 9.16 -3.57
CA ASP A 58 4.73 9.11 -2.24
C ASP A 58 4.19 7.72 -1.87
N VAL A 59 4.35 6.72 -2.76
CA VAL A 59 3.84 5.37 -2.55
C VAL A 59 4.96 4.34 -2.54
N THR A 60 5.35 3.93 -1.34
CA THR A 60 6.23 2.78 -1.14
C THR A 60 5.40 1.57 -0.70
N PRO A 61 5.40 0.45 -1.44
CA PRO A 61 4.63 -0.73 -1.08
C PRO A 61 5.30 -1.52 0.05
N TRP A 62 4.49 -2.25 0.82
CA TRP A 62 4.95 -3.41 1.58
C TRP A 62 5.50 -4.47 0.63
N THR A 63 6.66 -5.01 0.96
CA THR A 63 7.33 -6.02 0.13
C THR A 63 7.52 -7.30 0.93
N ALA A 64 6.90 -8.39 0.47
CA ALA A 64 7.03 -9.71 1.07
C ALA A 64 7.95 -10.59 0.22
N ARG A 65 9.16 -10.86 0.72
CA ARG A 65 10.18 -11.66 0.04
C ARG A 65 10.44 -12.95 0.79
N CYS A 66 10.08 -14.06 0.15
CA CYS A 66 10.52 -15.37 0.61
C CYS A 66 12.03 -15.52 0.38
N ARG A 67 12.78 -15.98 1.39
CA ARG A 67 14.25 -16.17 1.25
C ARG A 67 14.64 -17.36 0.37
N ARG A 68 13.67 -18.15 -0.08
CA ARG A 68 13.86 -19.43 -0.79
C ARG A 68 13.24 -19.45 -2.17
N CYS A 69 12.18 -18.68 -2.38
CA CYS A 69 11.51 -18.57 -3.67
C CYS A 69 12.13 -17.42 -4.48
N PRO A 70 12.16 -17.53 -5.83
CA PRO A 70 12.68 -16.47 -6.68
C PRO A 70 11.77 -15.23 -6.69
N ASP A 71 10.47 -15.42 -6.43
CA ASP A 71 9.46 -14.37 -6.47
C ASP A 71 9.18 -13.78 -5.07
N GLY A 72 8.94 -12.47 -5.06
CA GLY A 72 8.39 -11.73 -3.93
C GLY A 72 7.10 -11.02 -4.35
N GLU A 73 6.24 -10.71 -3.39
CA GLU A 73 4.94 -10.08 -3.61
C GLU A 73 4.90 -8.66 -3.02
N ARG A 74 4.18 -7.75 -3.66
CA ARG A 74 4.06 -6.34 -3.22
C ARG A 74 2.62 -6.02 -2.87
N PHE A 75 2.43 -5.25 -1.81
CA PHE A 75 1.12 -4.86 -1.29
C PHE A 75 1.13 -3.40 -0.86
N LEU A 76 -0.01 -2.72 -0.95
CA LEU A 76 -0.12 -1.32 -0.52
C LEU A 76 -0.60 -1.18 0.94
N ALA A 77 -0.97 -2.30 1.57
CA ALA A 77 -1.36 -2.36 2.97
C ALA A 77 -0.65 -3.49 3.72
N GLU A 78 -0.40 -3.29 5.01
CA GLU A 78 0.29 -4.25 5.89
C GLU A 78 -0.48 -5.56 6.03
N ARG A 79 -1.79 -5.47 6.27
CA ARG A 79 -2.64 -6.63 6.56
C ARG A 79 -2.62 -7.69 5.44
N PRO A 80 -2.84 -7.35 4.15
CA PRO A 80 -2.72 -8.34 3.09
C PRO A 80 -1.29 -8.86 2.93
N ALA A 81 -0.27 -8.02 3.15
CA ALA A 81 1.13 -8.41 3.08
C ALA A 81 1.51 -9.46 4.13
N ARG A 82 1.16 -9.19 5.41
CA ARG A 82 1.39 -10.13 6.51
C ARG A 82 0.59 -11.41 6.34
N ARG A 83 -0.70 -11.33 5.95
CA ARG A 83 -1.52 -12.52 5.71
C ARG A 83 -0.92 -13.41 4.61
N TRP A 84 -0.41 -12.82 3.53
CA TRP A 84 0.29 -13.57 2.48
C TRP A 84 1.55 -14.23 3.03
N ALA A 85 2.38 -13.49 3.78
CA ALA A 85 3.60 -14.00 4.37
C ALA A 85 3.35 -15.18 5.32
N GLU A 86 2.37 -15.06 6.22
CA GLU A 86 1.94 -16.12 7.15
C GLU A 86 1.45 -17.36 6.38
N THR A 87 0.59 -17.16 5.38
CA THR A 87 0.05 -18.25 4.56
C THR A 87 1.17 -18.96 3.80
N HIS A 88 2.08 -18.19 3.19
CA HIS A 88 3.22 -18.73 2.47
C HIS A 88 4.12 -19.53 3.41
N ALA A 89 4.55 -18.92 4.52
CA ALA A 89 5.42 -19.57 5.49
C ALA A 89 4.79 -20.86 6.03
N ARG A 90 3.49 -20.86 6.35
CA ARG A 90 2.80 -22.07 6.81
C ARG A 90 2.77 -23.19 5.77
N HIS A 91 2.58 -22.87 4.49
CA HIS A 91 2.45 -23.87 3.42
C HIS A 91 3.80 -24.38 2.92
N THR A 92 4.80 -23.51 2.81
CA THR A 92 6.11 -23.84 2.24
C THR A 92 7.18 -24.10 3.31
N ARG A 93 6.91 -23.71 4.57
CA ARG A 93 7.89 -23.66 5.67
C ARG A 93 9.08 -22.75 5.37
N HIS A 94 8.93 -21.83 4.42
CA HIS A 94 9.97 -20.88 4.09
C HIS A 94 9.79 -19.60 4.91
N PRO A 95 10.86 -19.03 5.48
CA PRO A 95 10.78 -17.74 6.13
C PRO A 95 10.58 -16.64 5.08
N VAL A 96 9.65 -15.73 5.37
CA VAL A 96 9.31 -14.58 4.54
C VAL A 96 9.73 -13.31 5.27
N ARG A 97 10.59 -12.52 4.64
CA ARG A 97 10.91 -11.16 5.12
C ARG A 97 9.82 -10.22 4.62
N LEU A 98 9.18 -9.51 5.55
CA LEU A 98 8.20 -8.48 5.27
C LEU A 98 8.85 -7.12 5.50
N GLU A 99 8.94 -6.31 4.46
CA GLU A 99 9.55 -4.98 4.48
C GLU A 99 8.43 -3.93 4.41
N ALA A 100 8.38 -3.05 5.41
CA ALA A 100 7.43 -1.96 5.51
C ALA A 100 7.86 -0.77 4.64
N PRO A 101 6.93 0.12 4.26
CA PRO A 101 7.23 1.36 3.55
C PRO A 101 8.24 2.25 4.27
N THR A 102 8.24 2.20 5.61
CA THR A 102 9.16 2.94 6.47
C THR A 102 10.58 2.36 6.51
N GLY A 103 10.80 1.20 5.88
CA GLY A 103 12.04 0.43 5.95
C GLY A 103 12.12 -0.51 7.16
N ALA A 104 11.11 -0.54 8.04
CA ALA A 104 11.03 -1.56 9.09
C ALA A 104 10.89 -2.95 8.47
N GLU A 105 11.52 -3.95 9.08
CA GLU A 105 11.51 -5.31 8.57
C GLU A 105 11.05 -6.29 9.64
N ASP A 106 10.28 -7.29 9.22
CA ASP A 106 9.75 -8.36 10.07
C ASP A 106 10.02 -9.72 9.41
N LEU A 107 10.24 -10.76 10.20
CA LEU A 107 10.49 -12.12 9.68
C LEU A 107 9.34 -13.05 10.08
N VAL A 108 8.53 -13.43 9.09
CA VAL A 108 7.42 -14.36 9.28
C VAL A 108 7.89 -15.79 9.01
N SER A 109 7.78 -16.65 10.03
CA SER A 109 8.11 -18.07 9.95
C SER A 109 6.85 -18.93 10.16
N ALA A 110 6.92 -20.21 9.76
CA ALA A 110 5.78 -21.14 9.83
C ALA A 110 5.35 -21.43 11.28
N ASP A 111 6.32 -21.43 12.19
CA ASP A 111 6.13 -21.41 13.62
C ASP A 111 6.19 -19.94 14.03
N GLY A 112 5.08 -19.39 14.51
CA GLY A 112 4.96 -17.97 14.86
C GLY A 112 5.79 -17.59 16.08
N GLU A 113 7.11 -17.66 15.99
CA GLU A 113 8.04 -17.05 16.93
C GLU A 113 8.07 -15.56 16.62
N VAL A 114 7.18 -14.83 17.30
CA VAL A 114 7.26 -13.40 17.46
C VAL A 114 8.52 -13.07 18.26
N ASP A 115 9.61 -12.73 17.58
CA ASP A 115 10.77 -12.10 18.24
C ASP A 115 10.39 -10.66 18.60
N GLY A 116 9.63 -10.51 19.68
CA GLY A 116 9.42 -9.24 20.36
C GLY A 116 10.63 -8.93 21.22
N SER A 117 11.39 -7.89 20.86
CA SER A 117 12.40 -7.25 21.70
C SER A 117 11.95 -5.86 22.11
#